data_AF-A0A3S3GUH2-F1
#
_entry.id   AF-A0A3S3GUH2-F1
#
_cell.length_a   1.000
_cell.length_b   1.000
_cell.length_c   1.000
_cell.angle_alpha   90.00
_cell.angle_beta   90.00
_cell.angle_gamma   90.00
#
_symmetry.space_group_name_H-M   'P 1'
#
loop_
_entity.id
_entity.type
_entity.pdbx_description
1 polymer ?
#
loop_
_entity_poly.entity_id
_entity_poly.type
_entity_poly.pdbx_seq_one_letter_code
_entity_poly.pdbx_strand_id
1 'polypeptide(L)'
;MDDLKFGTRSKRGDWAPNELLEPAPIWLFPPNPKKLLKWLPSYFFPYNLLFMISALAYWQLVVPDAAVLQTFAWGWSLKMLAMNLVLAFLWYQSWELPLYVRRRQGNRFKYNHKFPADQQSDVFWFNKQTLDNMLRSLLIGVPIWTCLQVLMLWSSANGYIPWLNFAEHPVWLGVVALVVPIIHDFHFYCIHRLIHVPVLYKYVHSVHHNSINPSPWSSLSMHPIEHLLYFGVVFWHFVIPSNPVIALYQLHFAGFGAVPGHIGFDTVETSDEQGFDTHAYMHYLHHKYFEVNYGGEGLVPVDRMFGTYHDGSKESDERMKARFRAKKERLKDKSA
;
A
#
# COMPACT_ATOMS: atom_id res chain seq x y z
N MET A 1 20.64 -12.74 11.96
CA MET A 1 20.19 -13.97 11.27
C MET A 1 21.01 -14.16 10.00
N ASP A 2 21.22 -15.40 9.52
CA ASP A 2 21.87 -15.64 8.21
C ASP A 2 20.79 -15.69 7.11
N ASP A 3 20.73 -14.65 6.28
CA ASP A 3 19.68 -14.46 5.27
C ASP A 3 19.83 -15.38 4.05
N LEU A 4 21.02 -15.96 3.84
CA LEU A 4 21.28 -16.89 2.74
C LEU A 4 20.62 -18.26 2.96
N LYS A 5 20.14 -18.54 4.18
CA LYS A 5 19.30 -19.72 4.46
C LYS A 5 17.89 -19.58 3.88
N PHE A 6 17.42 -18.35 3.67
CA PHE A 6 16.05 -18.04 3.28
C PHE A 6 15.93 -17.51 1.85
N GLY A 7 17.05 -17.10 1.24
CA GLY A 7 17.06 -16.55 -0.10
C GLY A 7 18.43 -16.61 -0.75
N THR A 8 18.52 -16.02 -1.94
CA THR A 8 19.76 -15.93 -2.70
C THR A 8 20.08 -14.49 -3.06
N ARG A 9 21.36 -14.22 -3.31
CA ARG A 9 21.81 -12.93 -3.82
C ARG A 9 22.23 -13.03 -5.27
N SER A 10 21.83 -12.05 -6.05
CA SER A 10 22.33 -11.86 -7.41
C SER A 10 23.81 -11.45 -7.40
N LYS A 11 24.47 -11.48 -8.56
CA LYS A 11 25.84 -10.95 -8.73
C LYS A 11 26.00 -9.49 -8.32
N ARG A 12 24.91 -8.70 -8.35
CA ARG A 12 24.90 -7.30 -7.91
C ARG A 12 24.70 -7.15 -6.40
N GLY A 13 24.35 -8.22 -5.70
CA GLY A 13 24.04 -8.21 -4.27
C GLY A 13 22.55 -8.13 -3.95
N ASP A 14 21.69 -7.89 -4.93
CA ASP A 14 20.22 -7.86 -4.74
C ASP A 14 19.72 -9.21 -4.21
N TRP A 15 18.87 -9.19 -3.21
CA TRP A 15 18.34 -10.36 -2.51
C TRP A 15 16.96 -10.77 -3.06
N ALA A 16 16.71 -12.07 -3.13
CA ALA A 16 15.40 -12.65 -3.46
C ALA A 16 15.12 -13.86 -2.55
N PRO A 17 13.87 -14.04 -2.08
CA PRO A 17 13.49 -15.18 -1.25
C PRO A 17 13.53 -16.48 -2.06
N ASN A 18 13.76 -17.59 -1.36
CA ASN A 18 13.61 -18.94 -1.93
C ASN A 18 12.13 -19.30 -2.08
N GLU A 19 11.28 -18.79 -1.19
CA GLU A 19 9.84 -18.96 -1.24
C GLU A 19 9.23 -18.12 -2.37
N LEU A 20 8.28 -18.72 -3.09
CA LEU A 20 7.52 -18.04 -4.12
C LEU A 20 6.28 -17.39 -3.52
N LEU A 21 5.84 -16.28 -4.11
CA LEU A 21 4.58 -15.67 -3.72
C LEU A 21 3.42 -16.63 -4.01
N GLU A 22 2.61 -16.89 -2.99
CA GLU A 22 1.36 -17.64 -3.11
C GLU A 22 0.16 -16.68 -3.10
N PRO A 23 -0.95 -17.01 -3.79
CA PRO A 23 -2.16 -16.20 -3.71
C PRO A 23 -2.84 -16.43 -2.36
N ALA A 24 -3.73 -15.52 -1.98
CA ALA A 24 -4.62 -15.77 -0.85
C ALA A 24 -5.43 -17.07 -1.09
N PRO A 25 -5.48 -18.00 -0.13
CA PRO A 25 -6.08 -19.33 -0.32
C PRO A 25 -7.60 -19.30 -0.50
N ILE A 26 -8.25 -18.15 -0.24
CA ILE A 26 -9.66 -17.89 -0.53
C ILE A 26 -10.01 -18.08 -2.03
N TRP A 27 -9.01 -18.03 -2.92
CA TRP A 27 -9.19 -18.19 -4.37
C TRP A 27 -8.77 -19.56 -4.91
N LEU A 28 -8.41 -20.50 -4.04
CA LEU A 28 -8.02 -21.85 -4.48
C LEU A 28 -9.23 -22.64 -5.00
N PHE A 29 -9.06 -23.26 -6.16
CA PHE A 29 -10.01 -24.21 -6.70
C PHE A 29 -9.30 -25.55 -7.04
N PRO A 30 -9.73 -26.69 -6.46
CA PRO A 30 -10.82 -26.81 -5.48
C PRO A 30 -10.49 -26.13 -4.13
N PRO A 31 -11.50 -25.64 -3.38
CA PRO A 31 -11.27 -25.01 -2.08
C PRO A 31 -10.52 -25.94 -1.11
N ASN A 32 -9.58 -25.38 -0.34
CA ASN A 32 -8.83 -26.11 0.67
C ASN A 32 -9.06 -25.50 2.07
N PRO A 33 -10.04 -26.01 2.84
CA PRO A 33 -10.38 -25.46 4.15
C PRO A 33 -9.21 -25.43 5.13
N LYS A 34 -8.32 -26.42 5.08
CA LYS A 34 -7.14 -26.47 5.97
C LYS A 34 -6.17 -25.34 5.66
N LYS A 35 -5.89 -25.05 4.38
CA LYS A 35 -5.06 -23.90 3.99
C LYS A 35 -5.73 -22.58 4.37
N LEU A 36 -7.04 -22.45 4.14
CA LEU A 36 -7.80 -21.26 4.48
C LEU A 36 -7.76 -20.96 5.99
N LEU A 37 -8.02 -21.96 6.85
CA LEU A 37 -7.98 -21.81 8.31
C LEU A 37 -6.59 -21.44 8.82
N LYS A 38 -5.52 -21.98 8.21
CA LYS A 38 -4.13 -21.64 8.56
C LYS A 38 -3.74 -20.22 8.16
N TRP A 39 -4.30 -19.70 7.06
CA TRP A 39 -4.04 -18.35 6.56
C TRP A 39 -4.89 -17.30 7.27
N LEU A 40 -6.07 -17.65 7.79
CA LEU A 40 -6.99 -16.68 8.40
C LEU A 40 -6.33 -15.76 9.45
N PRO A 41 -5.40 -16.23 10.33
CA PRO A 41 -4.69 -15.33 11.23
C PRO A 41 -3.89 -14.22 10.53
N SER A 42 -3.24 -14.52 9.39
CA SER A 42 -2.47 -13.51 8.64
C SER A 42 -3.37 -12.50 7.92
N TYR A 43 -4.65 -12.82 7.72
CA TYR A 43 -5.63 -11.85 7.25
C TYR A 43 -5.89 -10.74 8.28
N PHE A 44 -5.72 -11.02 9.57
CA PHE A 44 -5.95 -10.03 10.62
C PHE A 44 -4.65 -9.42 11.14
N PHE A 45 -3.61 -10.24 11.34
CA PHE A 45 -2.39 -9.83 12.03
C PHE A 45 -1.19 -9.71 11.08
N PRO A 46 -0.29 -8.74 11.33
CA PRO A 46 -0.42 -7.68 12.34
C PRO A 46 -1.23 -6.48 11.83
N TYR A 47 -1.35 -6.29 10.52
CA TYR A 47 -1.69 -5.00 9.93
C TYR A 47 -3.19 -4.66 9.97
N ASN A 48 -4.06 -5.59 9.56
CA ASN A 48 -5.48 -5.28 9.39
C ASN A 48 -6.15 -4.93 10.73
N LEU A 49 -5.84 -5.70 11.77
CA LEU A 49 -6.28 -5.40 13.13
C LEU A 49 -5.66 -4.12 13.66
N LEU A 50 -4.37 -3.87 13.42
CA LEU A 50 -3.70 -2.63 13.84
C LEU A 50 -4.38 -1.39 13.23
N PHE A 51 -4.70 -1.42 11.94
CA PHE A 51 -5.36 -0.30 11.26
C PHE A 51 -6.83 -0.14 11.65
N MET A 52 -7.52 -1.24 11.97
CA MET A 52 -8.87 -1.17 12.54
C MET A 52 -8.85 -0.53 13.93
N ILE A 53 -7.91 -0.95 14.80
CA ILE A 53 -7.73 -0.36 16.14
C ILE A 53 -7.35 1.12 16.02
N SER A 54 -6.47 1.48 15.08
CA SER A 54 -6.07 2.89 14.91
C SER A 54 -7.24 3.75 14.43
N ALA A 55 -8.13 3.25 13.57
CA ALA A 55 -9.34 3.96 13.15
C ALA A 55 -10.36 4.11 14.29
N LEU A 56 -10.54 3.08 15.12
CA LEU A 56 -11.36 3.16 16.33
C LEU A 56 -10.82 4.18 17.32
N ALA A 57 -9.52 4.17 17.59
CA ALA A 57 -8.89 5.15 18.47
C ALA A 57 -9.01 6.58 17.89
N TYR A 58 -8.84 6.74 16.59
CA TYR A 58 -8.98 8.03 15.91
C TYR A 58 -10.41 8.56 16.00
N TRP A 59 -11.41 7.70 15.80
CA TRP A 59 -12.81 8.04 15.99
C TRP A 59 -13.10 8.57 17.40
N GLN A 60 -12.58 7.90 18.43
CA GLN A 60 -12.84 8.26 19.83
C GLN A 60 -12.10 9.52 20.28
N LEU A 61 -10.88 9.76 19.77
CA LEU A 61 -9.97 10.78 20.31
C LEU A 61 -9.90 12.05 19.45
N VAL A 62 -10.21 11.95 18.16
CA VAL A 62 -9.92 13.00 17.18
C VAL A 62 -11.17 13.53 16.53
N VAL A 63 -12.05 12.63 16.08
CA VAL A 63 -13.31 12.99 15.40
C VAL A 63 -14.26 13.64 16.40
N PRO A 64 -14.79 14.85 16.13
CA PRO A 64 -15.75 15.49 17.01
C PRO A 64 -17.14 14.87 16.88
N ASP A 65 -18.05 15.25 17.78
CA ASP A 65 -19.44 14.79 17.73
C ASP A 65 -20.14 15.11 16.40
N ALA A 66 -21.13 14.30 16.06
CA ALA A 66 -21.89 14.41 14.80
C ALA A 66 -22.47 15.82 14.57
N ALA A 67 -22.93 16.50 15.62
CA ALA A 67 -23.46 17.86 15.53
C ALA A 67 -22.40 18.88 15.07
N VAL A 68 -21.14 18.69 15.47
CA VAL A 68 -20.02 19.55 15.02
C VAL A 68 -19.67 19.23 13.56
N LEU A 69 -19.70 17.96 13.17
CA LEU A 69 -19.40 17.52 11.81
C LEU A 69 -20.40 18.05 10.76
N GLN A 70 -21.63 18.39 11.14
CA GLN A 70 -22.64 18.93 10.21
C GLN A 70 -22.21 20.26 9.58
N THR A 71 -21.52 21.11 10.35
CA THR A 71 -21.04 22.41 9.87
C THR A 71 -19.53 22.34 9.64
N PHE A 72 -19.11 22.55 8.39
CA PHE A 72 -17.69 22.63 8.08
C PHE A 72 -17.05 23.78 8.89
N ALA A 73 -15.96 23.46 9.58
CA ALA A 73 -15.15 24.45 10.27
C ALA A 73 -13.67 24.08 10.18
N TRP A 74 -12.82 25.11 10.09
CA TRP A 74 -11.38 24.94 10.04
C TRP A 74 -10.80 24.33 11.33
N GLY A 75 -11.43 24.57 12.49
CA GLY A 75 -10.89 24.10 13.77
C GLY A 75 -10.74 22.58 13.85
N TRP A 76 -11.81 21.83 13.56
CA TRP A 76 -11.76 20.37 13.64
C TRP A 76 -11.05 19.73 12.44
N SER A 77 -11.17 20.32 11.24
CA SER A 77 -10.50 19.81 10.04
C SER A 77 -8.97 19.99 10.12
N LEU A 78 -8.48 21.12 10.62
CA LEU A 78 -7.05 21.33 10.86
C LEU A 78 -6.51 20.49 12.03
N LYS A 79 -7.31 20.25 13.08
CA LYS A 79 -6.94 19.29 14.14
C LYS A 79 -6.74 17.89 13.57
N MET A 80 -7.63 17.43 12.70
CA MET A 80 -7.50 16.15 12.02
C MET A 80 -6.26 16.09 11.13
N LEU A 81 -5.98 17.16 10.36
CA LEU A 81 -4.77 17.26 9.55
C LEU A 81 -3.51 17.13 10.40
N ALA A 82 -3.44 17.90 11.49
CA ALA A 82 -2.31 17.85 12.42
C ALA A 82 -2.12 16.43 12.99
N MET A 83 -3.22 15.77 13.37
CA MET A 83 -3.14 14.39 13.86
C MET A 83 -2.66 13.42 12.78
N ASN A 84 -3.18 13.51 11.56
CA ASN A 84 -2.75 12.64 10.46
C ASN A 84 -1.27 12.84 10.13
N LEU A 85 -0.77 14.09 10.16
CA LEU A 85 0.65 14.39 9.99
C LEU A 85 1.51 13.74 11.07
N VAL A 86 1.09 13.85 12.34
CA VAL A 86 1.80 13.23 13.47
C VAL A 86 1.80 11.70 13.34
N LEU A 87 0.64 11.09 13.10
CA LEU A 87 0.53 9.64 13.00
C LEU A 87 1.29 9.08 11.79
N ALA A 88 1.18 9.71 10.62
CA ALA A 88 1.95 9.34 9.44
C ALA A 88 3.46 9.49 9.72
N PHE A 89 3.89 10.61 10.29
CA PHE A 89 5.31 10.79 10.62
C PHE A 89 5.81 9.70 11.57
N LEU A 90 5.12 9.44 12.68
CA LEU A 90 5.53 8.43 13.65
C LEU A 90 5.55 7.03 13.04
N TRP A 91 4.51 6.64 12.30
CA TRP A 91 4.43 5.33 11.67
C TRP A 91 5.55 5.13 10.64
N TYR A 92 5.73 6.06 9.71
CA TYR A 92 6.70 5.94 8.62
C TYR A 92 8.13 5.99 9.16
N GLN A 93 8.38 6.91 10.10
CA GLN A 93 9.68 7.06 10.72
C GLN A 93 10.05 5.86 11.61
N SER A 94 9.06 5.15 12.17
CA SER A 94 9.30 3.94 12.98
C SER A 94 9.96 2.82 12.16
N TRP A 95 9.73 2.78 10.85
CA TRP A 95 10.40 1.85 9.91
C TRP A 95 11.67 2.45 9.31
N GLU A 96 11.62 3.71 8.88
CA GLU A 96 12.76 4.39 8.23
C GLU A 96 13.96 4.53 9.17
N LEU A 97 13.74 4.88 10.44
CA LEU A 97 14.83 5.14 11.39
C LEU A 97 15.69 3.89 11.66
N PRO A 98 15.15 2.73 12.07
CA PRO A 98 15.96 1.55 12.31
C PRO A 98 16.55 0.94 11.01
N LEU A 99 15.80 0.92 9.91
CA LEU A 99 16.19 0.18 8.70
C LEU A 99 17.05 0.99 7.72
N TYR A 100 16.78 2.29 7.55
CA TYR A 100 17.43 3.10 6.52
C TYR A 100 18.44 4.11 7.08
N VAL A 101 18.13 4.71 8.23
CA VAL A 101 19.03 5.67 8.88
C VAL A 101 20.09 4.96 9.72
N ARG A 102 19.67 4.13 10.68
CA ARG A 102 20.57 3.37 11.56
C ARG A 102 21.10 2.08 10.91
N ARG A 103 20.43 1.59 9.87
CA ARG A 103 20.76 0.36 9.13
C ARG A 103 21.04 -0.83 10.04
N ARG A 104 20.18 -1.05 11.05
CA ARG A 104 20.39 -2.06 12.10
C ARG A 104 20.69 -3.46 11.55
N GLN A 105 20.02 -3.85 10.44
CA GLN A 105 20.25 -5.14 9.78
C GLN A 105 21.16 -5.09 8.54
N GLY A 106 21.76 -3.92 8.25
CA GLY A 106 22.55 -3.70 7.05
C GLY A 106 21.78 -4.14 5.80
N ASN A 107 22.41 -4.94 4.94
CA ASN A 107 21.80 -5.46 3.72
C ASN A 107 21.04 -6.78 3.90
N ARG A 108 21.01 -7.37 5.10
CA ARG A 108 20.33 -8.65 5.32
C ARG A 108 18.86 -8.54 4.97
N PHE A 109 18.36 -9.47 4.15
CA PHE A 109 17.00 -9.48 3.60
C PHE A 109 16.61 -8.25 2.74
N LYS A 110 17.55 -7.35 2.44
CA LYS A 110 17.26 -6.16 1.62
C LYS A 110 17.21 -6.54 0.15
N TYR A 111 16.06 -6.33 -0.50
CA TYR A 111 15.89 -6.75 -1.90
C TYR A 111 16.87 -6.05 -2.85
N ASN A 112 17.00 -4.74 -2.75
CA ASN A 112 18.02 -3.98 -3.47
C ASN A 112 19.20 -3.70 -2.54
N HIS A 113 20.41 -4.13 -2.91
CA HIS A 113 21.62 -4.00 -2.07
C HIS A 113 22.05 -2.55 -1.78
N LYS A 114 21.53 -1.57 -2.52
CA LYS A 114 21.82 -0.16 -2.31
C LYS A 114 20.82 0.45 -1.34
N PHE A 115 21.26 1.49 -0.64
CA PHE A 115 20.37 2.36 0.13
C PHE A 115 20.05 3.62 -0.67
N PRO A 116 18.79 4.11 -0.65
CA PRO A 116 18.41 5.37 -1.29
C PRO A 116 19.28 6.57 -0.88
N ALA A 117 19.65 6.65 0.41
CA ALA A 117 20.48 7.73 0.93
C ALA A 117 21.90 7.79 0.31
N ASP A 118 22.39 6.67 -0.24
CA ASP A 118 23.71 6.59 -0.87
C ASP A 118 23.66 6.88 -2.37
N GLN A 119 22.48 7.13 -2.94
CA GLN A 119 22.28 7.35 -4.37
C GLN A 119 21.62 8.71 -4.58
N GLN A 120 22.40 9.67 -5.08
CA GLN A 120 21.86 10.96 -5.49
C GLN A 120 21.29 10.86 -6.90
N SER A 121 20.15 11.50 -7.13
CA SER A 121 19.54 11.61 -8.47
C SER A 121 18.75 12.90 -8.57
N ASP A 122 18.85 13.57 -9.70
CA ASP A 122 18.19 14.82 -10.06
C ASP A 122 16.67 14.68 -10.27
N VAL A 123 16.14 13.46 -10.33
CA VAL A 123 14.69 13.22 -10.38
C VAL A 123 13.99 13.55 -9.07
N PHE A 124 14.73 13.58 -7.96
CA PHE A 124 14.20 13.87 -6.61
C PHE A 124 14.49 15.31 -6.21
N TRP A 125 13.57 15.92 -5.44
CA TRP A 125 13.82 17.22 -4.83
C TRP A 125 15.11 17.22 -4.01
N PHE A 126 15.92 18.26 -4.21
CA PHE A 126 17.23 18.44 -3.55
C PHE A 126 18.21 17.27 -3.80
N ASN A 127 18.01 16.49 -4.87
CA ASN A 127 18.75 15.29 -5.21
C ASN A 127 18.72 14.18 -4.14
N LYS A 128 17.69 14.18 -3.27
CA LYS A 128 17.58 13.28 -2.11
C LYS A 128 16.22 12.59 -2.08
N GLN A 129 16.20 11.30 -2.43
CA GLN A 129 14.98 10.48 -2.45
C GLN A 129 14.20 10.55 -1.12
N THR A 130 14.85 10.30 0.02
CA THR A 130 14.15 10.30 1.32
C THR A 130 13.49 11.64 1.63
N LEU A 131 14.17 12.76 1.33
CA LEU A 131 13.63 14.09 1.60
C LEU A 131 12.45 14.42 0.67
N ASP A 132 12.59 14.15 -0.63
CA ASP A 132 11.51 14.31 -1.61
C ASP A 132 10.28 13.49 -1.19
N ASN A 133 10.48 12.22 -0.87
CA ASN A 133 9.43 11.30 -0.49
C ASN A 133 8.71 11.70 0.80
N MET A 134 9.45 12.16 1.81
CA MET A 134 8.88 12.71 3.05
C MET A 134 8.02 13.94 2.76
N LEU A 135 8.53 14.90 1.97
CA LEU A 135 7.83 16.15 1.69
C LEU A 135 6.57 15.91 0.84
N ARG A 136 6.62 15.03 -0.16
CA ARG A 136 5.41 14.66 -0.93
C ARG A 136 4.38 13.96 -0.06
N SER A 137 4.80 13.00 0.75
CA SER A 137 3.89 12.28 1.65
C SER A 137 3.21 13.24 2.64
N LEU A 138 3.98 14.09 3.32
CA LEU A 138 3.47 14.95 4.40
C LEU A 138 2.81 16.23 3.90
N LEU A 139 3.32 16.87 2.84
CA LEU A 139 2.80 18.16 2.37
C LEU A 139 1.75 18.02 1.27
N ILE A 140 1.59 16.83 0.67
CA ILE A 140 0.62 16.59 -0.41
C ILE A 140 -0.29 15.41 -0.05
N GLY A 141 0.28 14.22 0.19
CA GLY A 141 -0.49 13.00 0.41
C GLY A 141 -1.40 13.07 1.63
N VAL A 142 -0.84 13.40 2.80
CA VAL A 142 -1.59 13.51 4.07
C VAL A 142 -2.66 14.61 4.03
N PRO A 143 -2.41 15.81 3.47
CA PRO A 143 -3.46 16.79 3.23
C PRO A 143 -4.61 16.28 2.36
N ILE A 144 -4.32 15.65 1.21
CA ILE A 144 -5.35 15.09 0.32
C ILE A 144 -6.16 13.99 1.03
N TRP A 145 -5.47 13.09 1.74
CA TRP A 145 -6.09 12.08 2.57
C TRP A 145 -7.06 12.71 3.58
N THR A 146 -6.60 13.74 4.31
CA THR A 146 -7.41 14.43 5.32
C THR A 146 -8.61 15.13 4.69
N CYS A 147 -8.46 15.76 3.52
CA CYS A 147 -9.57 16.39 2.81
C CYS A 147 -10.67 15.39 2.47
N LEU A 148 -10.32 14.20 1.97
CA LEU A 148 -11.28 13.14 1.67
C LEU A 148 -11.91 12.55 2.94
N GLN A 149 -11.14 12.44 4.02
CA GLN A 149 -11.65 12.05 5.34
C GLN A 149 -12.68 13.04 5.88
N VAL A 150 -12.37 14.35 5.82
CA VAL A 150 -13.25 15.45 6.23
C VAL A 150 -14.53 15.45 5.38
N LEU A 151 -14.41 15.31 4.06
CA LEU A 151 -15.53 15.22 3.14
C LEU A 151 -16.46 14.05 3.48
N MET A 152 -15.90 12.86 3.74
CA MET A 152 -16.66 11.68 4.12
C MET A 152 -17.43 11.89 5.44
N LEU A 153 -16.76 12.41 6.47
CA LEU A 153 -17.39 12.64 7.78
C LEU A 153 -18.49 13.70 7.72
N TRP A 154 -18.21 14.83 7.05
CA TRP A 154 -19.20 15.89 6.84
C TRP A 154 -20.41 15.39 6.04
N SER A 155 -20.17 14.59 4.99
CA SER A 155 -21.25 14.02 4.17
C SER A 155 -22.12 13.05 4.97
N SER A 156 -21.52 12.24 5.84
CA SER A 156 -22.24 11.32 6.72
C SER A 156 -23.08 12.08 7.74
N ALA A 157 -22.52 13.11 8.38
CA ALA A 157 -23.20 13.89 9.43
C ALA A 157 -24.40 14.69 8.90
N ASN A 158 -24.35 15.11 7.63
CA ASN A 158 -25.44 15.81 6.94
C ASN A 158 -26.45 14.86 6.29
N GLY A 159 -26.27 13.55 6.40
CA GLY A 159 -27.18 12.55 5.82
C GLY A 159 -27.12 12.44 4.29
N TYR A 160 -26.06 12.95 3.65
CA TYR A 160 -25.85 12.77 2.21
C TYR A 160 -25.40 11.34 1.87
N ILE A 161 -24.78 10.66 2.83
CA ILE A 161 -24.41 9.24 2.73
C ILE A 161 -24.83 8.48 3.99
N PRO A 162 -24.98 7.15 3.93
CA PRO A 162 -25.44 6.36 5.06
C PRO A 162 -24.50 6.44 6.27
N TRP A 163 -25.08 6.64 7.45
CA TRP A 163 -24.43 6.45 8.74
C TRP A 163 -25.22 5.39 9.54
N LEU A 164 -24.97 4.12 9.24
CA LEU A 164 -25.66 3.01 9.89
C LEU A 164 -25.21 2.83 11.34
N ASN A 165 -26.13 2.45 12.22
CA ASN A 165 -25.85 2.13 13.61
C ASN A 165 -25.38 0.67 13.78
N PHE A 166 -24.35 0.45 14.61
CA PHE A 166 -23.83 -0.89 14.90
C PHE A 166 -24.81 -1.79 15.67
N ALA A 167 -25.65 -1.23 16.54
CA ALA A 167 -26.66 -1.99 17.28
C ALA A 167 -27.78 -2.51 16.37
N GLU A 168 -28.14 -1.74 15.35
CA GLU A 168 -29.21 -2.08 14.39
C GLU A 168 -28.71 -2.99 13.26
N HIS A 169 -27.45 -2.81 12.85
CA HIS A 169 -26.86 -3.52 11.70
C HIS A 169 -25.53 -4.24 12.01
N PRO A 170 -25.40 -5.01 13.11
CA PRO A 170 -24.12 -5.56 13.54
C PRO A 170 -23.51 -6.54 12.54
N VAL A 171 -24.33 -7.42 11.96
CA VAL A 171 -23.87 -8.43 10.99
C VAL A 171 -23.39 -7.76 9.70
N TRP A 172 -24.20 -6.85 9.16
CA TRP A 172 -23.85 -6.15 7.91
C TRP A 172 -22.58 -5.33 8.06
N LEU A 173 -22.49 -4.51 9.12
CA LEU A 173 -21.30 -3.70 9.36
C LEU A 173 -20.06 -4.56 9.69
N GLY A 174 -20.25 -5.71 10.34
CA GLY A 174 -19.18 -6.70 10.51
C GLY A 174 -18.67 -7.25 9.18
N VAL A 175 -19.57 -7.57 8.24
CA VAL A 175 -19.20 -8.00 6.88
C VAL A 175 -18.48 -6.90 6.12
N VAL A 176 -18.99 -5.66 6.14
CA VAL A 176 -18.34 -4.52 5.47
C VAL A 176 -16.93 -4.32 6.03
N ALA A 177 -16.75 -4.37 7.36
CA ALA A 177 -15.42 -4.27 7.98
C ALA A 177 -14.48 -5.39 7.54
N LEU A 178 -14.96 -6.64 7.45
CA LEU A 178 -14.16 -7.77 6.96
C LEU A 178 -13.75 -7.63 5.48
N VAL A 179 -14.53 -6.91 4.67
CA VAL A 179 -14.30 -6.77 3.23
C VAL A 179 -13.45 -5.53 2.88
N VAL A 180 -13.18 -4.64 3.84
CA VAL A 180 -12.30 -3.45 3.64
C VAL A 180 -10.96 -3.76 2.96
N PRO A 181 -10.17 -4.77 3.39
CA PRO A 181 -8.92 -5.11 2.72
C PRO A 181 -9.13 -5.57 1.26
N ILE A 182 -10.22 -6.29 0.98
CA ILE A 182 -10.58 -6.75 -0.37
C ILE A 182 -10.96 -5.57 -1.27
N ILE A 183 -11.79 -4.65 -0.77
CA ILE A 183 -12.15 -3.41 -1.47
C ILE A 183 -10.88 -2.61 -1.75
N HIS A 184 -9.98 -2.50 -0.78
CA HIS A 184 -8.72 -1.78 -0.95
C HIS A 184 -7.87 -2.37 -2.07
N ASP A 185 -7.56 -3.67 -2.01
CA ASP A 185 -6.67 -4.33 -2.97
C ASP A 185 -7.25 -4.32 -4.39
N PHE A 186 -8.57 -4.51 -4.52
CA PHE A 186 -9.24 -4.39 -5.82
C PHE A 186 -9.24 -2.95 -6.35
N HIS A 187 -9.61 -1.97 -5.53
CA HIS A 187 -9.59 -0.56 -5.90
C HIS A 187 -8.19 -0.11 -6.31
N PHE A 188 -7.18 -0.50 -5.53
CA PHE A 188 -5.79 -0.22 -5.82
C PHE A 188 -5.35 -0.85 -7.14
N TYR A 189 -5.65 -2.12 -7.39
CA TYR A 189 -5.37 -2.75 -8.68
C TYR A 189 -5.95 -1.95 -9.86
N CYS A 190 -7.22 -1.55 -9.77
CA CYS A 190 -7.90 -0.81 -10.84
C CYS A 190 -7.24 0.54 -11.12
N ILE A 191 -7.01 1.36 -10.09
CA ILE A 191 -6.38 2.67 -10.27
C ILE A 191 -4.92 2.52 -10.67
N HIS A 192 -4.21 1.54 -10.14
CA HIS A 192 -2.79 1.32 -10.39
C HIS A 192 -2.57 0.89 -11.84
N ARG A 193 -3.36 -0.05 -12.34
CA ARG A 193 -3.31 -0.44 -13.76
C ARG A 193 -3.70 0.71 -14.69
N LEU A 194 -4.67 1.55 -14.29
CA LEU A 194 -5.05 2.75 -15.04
C LEU A 194 -3.89 3.74 -15.15
N ILE A 195 -3.22 4.06 -14.03
CA ILE A 195 -2.12 5.04 -14.03
C ILE A 195 -0.84 4.53 -14.71
N HIS A 196 -0.76 3.24 -15.06
CA HIS A 196 0.27 2.68 -15.94
C HIS A 196 0.00 2.83 -17.44
N VAL A 197 -1.15 3.38 -17.84
CA VAL A 197 -1.39 3.81 -19.23
C VAL A 197 -0.37 4.90 -19.61
N PRO A 198 0.26 4.90 -20.81
CA PRO A 198 1.46 5.69 -21.09
C PRO A 198 1.41 7.18 -20.74
N VAL A 199 0.28 7.84 -20.95
CA VAL A 199 0.10 9.26 -20.62
C VAL A 199 0.07 9.47 -19.11
N LEU A 200 -0.75 8.70 -18.40
CA LEU A 200 -0.84 8.77 -16.94
C LEU A 200 0.47 8.32 -16.29
N TYR A 201 1.14 7.31 -16.84
CA TYR A 201 2.43 6.88 -16.33
C TYR A 201 3.45 8.01 -16.42
N LYS A 202 3.59 8.64 -17.60
CA LYS A 202 4.58 9.68 -17.82
C LYS A 202 4.38 10.90 -16.91
N TYR A 203 3.14 11.35 -16.72
CA TYR A 203 2.86 12.63 -16.04
C TYR A 203 2.39 12.49 -14.58
N VAL A 204 1.90 11.31 -14.19
CA VAL A 204 1.33 11.07 -12.85
C VAL A 204 2.17 10.03 -12.11
N HIS A 205 2.21 8.79 -12.61
CA HIS A 205 2.74 7.67 -11.85
C HIS A 205 4.28 7.56 -11.85
N SER A 206 4.95 8.23 -12.79
CA SER A 206 6.41 8.31 -12.86
C SER A 206 7.02 8.91 -11.59
N VAL A 207 6.32 9.83 -10.93
CA VAL A 207 6.75 10.43 -9.65
C VAL A 207 6.96 9.36 -8.59
N HIS A 208 6.02 8.43 -8.46
CA HIS A 208 6.13 7.30 -7.55
C HIS A 208 7.24 6.34 -7.97
N HIS A 209 7.29 5.99 -9.25
CA HIS A 209 8.28 5.07 -9.82
C HIS A 209 9.71 5.60 -9.93
N ASN A 210 9.94 6.89 -9.68
CA ASN A 210 11.29 7.40 -9.46
C ASN A 210 11.97 6.64 -8.30
N SER A 211 11.20 6.19 -7.30
CA SER A 211 11.67 5.38 -6.17
C SER A 211 11.80 3.89 -6.50
N ILE A 212 12.54 3.53 -7.57
CA ILE A 212 12.79 2.13 -8.01
C ILE A 212 13.30 1.23 -6.87
N ASN A 213 14.04 1.82 -5.93
CA ASN A 213 14.40 1.20 -4.65
C ASN A 213 13.52 1.81 -3.55
N PRO A 214 12.33 1.26 -3.29
CA PRO A 214 11.40 1.84 -2.35
C PRO A 214 11.96 1.82 -0.93
N SER A 215 11.54 2.81 -0.14
CA SER A 215 11.69 2.88 1.32
C SER A 215 10.32 3.21 1.94
N PRO A 216 10.15 3.11 3.27
CA PRO A 216 8.89 3.45 3.94
C PRO A 216 8.27 4.77 3.48
N TRP A 217 9.08 5.83 3.28
CA TRP A 217 8.59 7.13 2.80
C TRP A 217 8.17 7.16 1.33
N SER A 218 8.64 6.23 0.49
CA SER A 218 8.18 6.14 -0.91
C SER A 218 6.73 5.70 -1.04
N SER A 219 6.16 5.07 0.00
CA SER A 219 4.80 4.50 -0.01
C SER A 219 3.68 5.50 -0.32
N LEU A 220 3.84 6.77 0.09
CA LEU A 220 2.93 7.88 -0.27
C LEU A 220 3.67 9.02 -0.98
N SER A 221 4.82 8.73 -1.59
CA SER A 221 5.48 9.69 -2.47
C SER A 221 4.87 9.58 -3.87
N MET A 222 3.80 10.34 -4.12
CA MET A 222 3.03 10.23 -5.35
C MET A 222 2.64 11.61 -5.89
N HIS A 223 2.14 11.64 -7.12
CA HIS A 223 1.54 12.82 -7.70
C HIS A 223 0.16 13.12 -7.05
N PRO A 224 -0.29 14.39 -6.91
CA PRO A 224 -1.61 14.71 -6.33
C PRO A 224 -2.80 13.94 -6.94
N ILE A 225 -2.81 13.77 -8.26
CA ILE A 225 -3.86 12.98 -8.96
C ILE A 225 -3.84 11.52 -8.50
N GLU A 226 -2.66 10.93 -8.33
CA GLU A 226 -2.54 9.55 -7.84
C GLU A 226 -3.04 9.44 -6.40
N HIS A 227 -2.74 10.41 -5.52
CA HIS A 227 -3.31 10.46 -4.18
C HIS A 227 -4.84 10.52 -4.18
N LEU A 228 -5.43 11.35 -5.04
CA LEU A 228 -6.90 11.44 -5.16
C LEU A 228 -7.51 10.11 -5.61
N LEU A 229 -6.89 9.44 -6.58
CA LEU A 229 -7.35 8.12 -7.04
C LEU A 229 -7.17 7.04 -5.97
N TYR A 230 -6.02 7.05 -5.27
CA TYR A 230 -5.67 6.09 -4.23
C TYR A 230 -6.60 6.20 -3.01
N PHE A 231 -6.68 7.38 -2.40
CA PHE A 231 -7.57 7.63 -1.26
C PHE A 231 -9.05 7.73 -1.65
N GLY A 232 -9.35 7.82 -2.95
CA GLY A 232 -10.70 7.70 -3.50
C GLY A 232 -11.40 6.38 -3.15
N VAL A 233 -10.68 5.39 -2.62
CA VAL A 233 -11.27 4.17 -2.04
C VAL A 233 -12.35 4.47 -0.99
N VAL A 234 -12.30 5.61 -0.31
CA VAL A 234 -13.33 6.02 0.65
C VAL A 234 -14.72 6.18 0.01
N PHE A 235 -14.79 6.49 -1.28
CA PHE A 235 -16.05 6.70 -1.99
C PHE A 235 -16.87 5.40 -2.13
N TRP A 236 -16.27 4.22 -1.92
CA TRP A 236 -17.05 2.98 -1.82
C TRP A 236 -18.07 3.04 -0.67
N HIS A 237 -17.79 3.77 0.41
CA HIS A 237 -18.72 3.96 1.54
C HIS A 237 -19.83 4.99 1.27
N PHE A 238 -19.80 5.68 0.12
CA PHE A 238 -20.88 6.55 -0.33
C PHE A 238 -21.97 5.72 -1.04
N VAL A 239 -21.58 4.56 -1.58
CA VAL A 239 -22.46 3.66 -2.35
C VAL A 239 -22.86 2.44 -1.52
N ILE A 240 -21.92 1.88 -0.75
CA ILE A 240 -22.16 0.76 0.16
C ILE A 240 -22.67 1.34 1.48
N PRO A 241 -23.90 1.00 1.93
CA PRO A 241 -24.39 1.42 3.24
C PRO A 241 -23.39 1.02 4.34
N SER A 242 -22.84 2.00 5.03
CA SER A 242 -21.70 1.79 5.93
C SER A 242 -21.84 2.62 7.20
N ASN A 243 -20.85 2.49 8.08
CA ASN A 243 -20.62 3.38 9.21
C ASN A 243 -19.33 4.20 8.96
N PRO A 244 -19.27 5.48 9.37
CA PRO A 244 -18.09 6.32 9.19
C PRO A 244 -16.80 5.77 9.83
N VAL A 245 -16.91 5.00 10.93
CA VAL A 245 -15.77 4.32 11.55
C VAL A 245 -15.13 3.31 10.60
N ILE A 246 -15.93 2.59 9.81
CA ILE A 246 -15.40 1.63 8.82
C ILE A 246 -14.78 2.37 7.64
N ALA A 247 -15.35 3.50 7.23
CA ALA A 247 -14.75 4.36 6.21
C ALA A 247 -13.41 4.96 6.68
N LEU A 248 -13.27 5.28 7.97
CA LEU A 248 -11.99 5.62 8.58
C LEU A 248 -11.01 4.45 8.57
N TYR A 249 -11.46 3.24 8.89
CA TYR A 249 -10.63 2.04 8.78
C TYR A 249 -10.11 1.85 7.35
N GLN A 250 -10.96 2.01 6.33
CA GLN A 250 -10.57 1.95 4.92
C GLN A 250 -9.48 2.98 4.56
N LEU A 251 -9.62 4.20 5.08
CA LEU A 251 -8.65 5.28 4.88
C LEU A 251 -7.33 5.06 5.64
N HIS A 252 -7.40 4.54 6.87
CA HIS A 252 -6.23 4.15 7.66
C HIS A 252 -5.48 2.98 7.03
N PHE A 253 -6.22 2.01 6.49
CA PHE A 253 -5.66 0.92 5.69
C PHE A 253 -4.89 1.48 4.49
N ALA A 254 -5.50 2.38 3.71
CA ALA A 254 -4.82 3.00 2.57
C ALA A 254 -3.59 3.82 3.00
N GLY A 255 -3.74 4.67 4.02
CA GLY A 255 -2.67 5.55 4.48
C GLY A 255 -1.50 4.79 5.08
N PHE A 256 -1.74 3.91 6.05
CA PHE A 256 -0.67 3.23 6.79
C PHE A 256 -0.24 1.90 6.15
N GLY A 257 -1.16 1.20 5.46
CA GLY A 257 -0.94 -0.11 4.83
C GLY A 257 -0.08 -0.07 3.57
N ALA A 258 0.13 1.10 2.97
CA ALA A 258 1.11 1.23 1.90
C ALA A 258 2.55 0.97 2.40
N VAL A 259 2.84 1.23 3.69
CA VAL A 259 4.21 1.14 4.24
C VAL A 259 4.76 -0.29 4.23
N PRO A 260 4.06 -1.32 4.74
CA PRO A 260 4.50 -2.72 4.67
C PRO A 260 5.03 -3.14 3.30
N GLY A 261 4.28 -2.83 2.22
CA GLY A 261 4.68 -3.11 0.84
C GLY A 261 5.94 -2.37 0.35
N HIS A 262 6.36 -1.31 1.05
CA HIS A 262 7.50 -0.45 0.67
C HIS A 262 8.66 -0.52 1.66
N ILE A 263 8.64 -1.44 2.63
CA ILE A 263 9.74 -1.58 3.61
C ILE A 263 11.06 -1.86 2.89
N GLY A 264 11.04 -2.58 1.76
CA GLY A 264 12.24 -2.85 0.93
C GLY A 264 13.16 -3.94 1.50
N PHE A 265 12.69 -4.63 2.53
CA PHE A 265 13.28 -5.83 3.13
C PHE A 265 12.25 -6.94 3.15
N ASP A 266 12.67 -8.17 2.97
CA ASP A 266 11.82 -9.35 3.07
C ASP A 266 11.44 -9.69 4.49
N THR A 267 12.44 -9.73 5.35
CA THR A 267 12.29 -9.94 6.78
C THR A 267 12.86 -8.75 7.55
N VAL A 268 12.11 -8.28 8.55
CA VAL A 268 12.61 -7.32 9.54
C VAL A 268 13.03 -8.08 10.80
N GLU A 269 14.31 -7.97 11.16
CA GLU A 269 14.88 -8.66 12.31
C GLU A 269 14.42 -8.01 13.62
N THR A 270 13.85 -8.81 14.54
CA THR A 270 13.51 -8.40 15.91
C THR A 270 14.59 -8.77 16.91
N SER A 271 15.42 -9.77 16.58
CA SER A 271 16.63 -10.16 17.29
C SER A 271 17.62 -10.80 16.31
N ASP A 272 18.77 -11.26 16.78
CA ASP A 272 19.76 -11.94 15.93
C ASP A 272 19.24 -13.26 15.34
N GLU A 273 18.18 -13.84 15.89
CA GLU A 273 17.64 -15.15 15.48
C GLU A 273 16.14 -15.10 15.10
N GLN A 274 15.46 -13.96 15.27
CA GLN A 274 14.03 -13.83 15.02
C GLN A 274 13.73 -12.61 14.15
N GLY A 275 12.65 -12.71 13.38
CA GLY A 275 12.12 -11.63 12.56
C GLY A 275 10.73 -11.97 12.08
N PHE A 276 10.15 -11.05 11.32
CA PHE A 276 8.85 -11.25 10.67
C PHE A 276 8.91 -10.80 9.21
N ASP A 277 8.11 -11.48 8.38
CA ASP A 277 7.91 -11.18 6.96
C ASP A 277 7.17 -9.84 6.80
N THR A 278 7.63 -9.02 5.85
CA THR A 278 7.04 -7.69 5.58
C THR A 278 5.93 -7.71 4.53
N HIS A 279 5.82 -8.81 3.79
CA HIS A 279 5.00 -9.00 2.60
C HIS A 279 5.35 -8.06 1.43
N ALA A 280 6.53 -7.42 1.48
CA ALA A 280 6.94 -6.41 0.50
C ALA A 280 7.38 -6.98 -0.86
N TYR A 281 7.60 -8.29 -1.00
CA TYR A 281 8.27 -8.83 -2.18
C TYR A 281 7.44 -8.65 -3.46
N MET A 282 6.12 -8.85 -3.37
CA MET A 282 5.21 -8.67 -4.51
C MET A 282 5.30 -7.27 -5.10
N HIS A 283 5.26 -6.26 -4.22
CA HIS A 283 5.33 -4.85 -4.61
C HIS A 283 6.77 -4.42 -4.99
N TYR A 284 7.79 -5.00 -4.37
CA TYR A 284 9.17 -4.80 -4.81
C TYR A 284 9.39 -5.28 -6.26
N LEU A 285 8.85 -6.45 -6.63
CA LEU A 285 8.90 -6.94 -8.01
C LEU A 285 8.18 -5.98 -8.98
N HIS A 286 7.10 -5.34 -8.52
CA HIS A 286 6.44 -4.28 -9.28
C HIS A 286 7.36 -3.08 -9.53
N HIS A 287 8.00 -2.52 -8.50
CA HIS A 287 8.98 -1.41 -8.66
C HIS A 287 10.20 -1.80 -9.50
N LYS A 288 10.58 -3.08 -9.48
CA LYS A 288 11.72 -3.59 -10.26
C LYS A 288 11.41 -3.74 -11.75
N TYR A 289 10.20 -4.18 -12.10
CA TYR A 289 9.85 -4.58 -13.46
C TYR A 289 8.75 -3.73 -14.12
N PHE A 290 8.01 -2.93 -13.36
CA PHE A 290 6.95 -2.00 -13.77
C PHE A 290 5.71 -2.59 -14.47
N GLU A 291 5.80 -3.80 -15.06
CA GLU A 291 4.73 -4.42 -15.86
C GLU A 291 4.07 -5.64 -15.22
N VAL A 292 4.32 -5.86 -13.93
CA VAL A 292 3.81 -7.01 -13.16
C VAL A 292 3.27 -6.58 -11.81
N ASN A 293 2.40 -7.39 -11.20
CA ASN A 293 1.91 -7.22 -9.83
C ASN A 293 1.32 -5.82 -9.57
N TYR A 294 0.25 -5.47 -10.28
CA TYR A 294 -0.45 -4.20 -10.06
C TYR A 294 -1.28 -4.19 -8.75
N GLY A 295 -1.62 -5.35 -8.20
CA GLY A 295 -2.23 -5.47 -6.86
C GLY A 295 -1.25 -5.10 -5.75
N GLY A 296 -1.77 -4.73 -4.58
CA GLY A 296 -0.96 -4.28 -3.45
C GLY A 296 -0.35 -5.44 -2.69
N GLU A 297 -1.20 -6.38 -2.30
CA GLU A 297 -0.83 -7.50 -1.40
C GLU A 297 -1.22 -8.88 -1.97
N GLY A 298 -1.77 -8.93 -3.19
CA GLY A 298 -2.18 -10.17 -3.82
C GLY A 298 -3.38 -10.85 -3.16
N LEU A 299 -4.13 -10.09 -2.37
CA LEU A 299 -5.35 -10.55 -1.71
C LEU A 299 -6.44 -10.87 -2.73
N VAL A 300 -6.54 -10.12 -3.83
CA VAL A 300 -7.44 -10.36 -4.95
C VAL A 300 -6.62 -10.78 -6.19
N PRO A 301 -6.92 -11.89 -6.86
CA PRO A 301 -6.05 -12.51 -7.86
C PRO A 301 -6.16 -11.86 -9.24
N VAL A 302 -6.40 -10.54 -9.30
CA VAL A 302 -6.70 -9.82 -10.54
C VAL A 302 -5.49 -9.84 -11.48
N ASP A 303 -4.28 -9.74 -10.96
CA ASP A 303 -3.06 -9.91 -11.76
C ASP A 303 -2.96 -11.28 -12.43
N ARG A 304 -3.46 -12.35 -11.80
CA ARG A 304 -3.48 -13.68 -12.41
C ARG A 304 -4.50 -13.75 -13.53
N MET A 305 -5.69 -13.18 -13.31
CA MET A 305 -6.76 -13.12 -14.31
C MET A 305 -6.32 -12.39 -15.58
N PHE A 306 -5.47 -11.37 -15.45
CA PHE A 306 -4.95 -10.60 -16.59
C PHE A 306 -3.52 -10.97 -17.02
N GLY A 307 -2.94 -12.02 -16.45
CA GLY A 307 -1.61 -12.53 -16.82
C GLY A 307 -0.45 -11.60 -16.50
N THR A 308 -0.60 -10.70 -15.52
CA THR A 308 0.42 -9.75 -15.04
C THR A 308 1.03 -10.18 -13.70
N TYR A 309 0.63 -11.32 -13.15
CA TYR A 309 1.19 -11.87 -11.91
C TYR A 309 2.63 -12.39 -12.09
N HIS A 310 3.49 -12.05 -11.14
CA HIS A 310 4.88 -12.47 -11.05
C HIS A 310 5.23 -12.90 -9.61
N ASP A 311 5.44 -14.20 -9.43
CA ASP A 311 5.69 -14.82 -8.11
C ASP A 311 7.16 -14.86 -7.68
N GLY A 312 8.08 -14.44 -8.55
CA GLY A 312 9.53 -14.51 -8.33
C GLY A 312 10.20 -15.72 -8.97
N SER A 313 9.43 -16.62 -9.60
CA SER A 313 9.97 -17.79 -10.30
C SER A 313 10.58 -17.45 -11.67
N LYS A 314 11.46 -18.33 -12.16
CA LYS A 314 11.99 -18.25 -13.53
C LYS A 314 10.90 -18.33 -14.60
N GLU A 315 9.81 -19.04 -14.31
CA GLU A 315 8.69 -19.16 -15.24
C GLU A 315 7.97 -17.81 -15.40
N SER A 316 7.69 -17.13 -14.29
CA SER A 316 7.14 -15.77 -14.30
C SER A 316 8.05 -14.78 -15.04
N ASP A 317 9.37 -14.87 -14.83
CA ASP A 317 10.36 -14.06 -15.54
C ASP A 317 10.29 -14.29 -17.06
N GLU A 318 10.23 -15.54 -17.52
CA GLU A 318 10.16 -15.84 -18.96
C GLU A 318 8.82 -15.41 -19.59
N ARG A 319 7.70 -15.57 -18.87
CA ARG A 319 6.39 -15.05 -19.32
C ARG A 319 6.42 -13.54 -19.50
N MET A 320 7.00 -12.81 -18.55
CA MET A 320 7.19 -11.36 -18.64
C MET A 320 8.06 -10.99 -19.84
N LYS A 321 9.24 -11.59 -19.99
CA LYS A 321 10.15 -11.32 -21.12
C LYS A 321 9.48 -11.60 -22.46
N ALA A 322 8.65 -12.65 -22.56
CA ALA A 322 7.90 -12.95 -23.77
C ALA A 322 6.90 -11.83 -24.13
N ARG A 323 6.15 -11.30 -23.14
CA ARG A 323 5.26 -10.14 -23.36
C ARG A 323 6.03 -8.91 -23.81
N PHE A 324 7.18 -8.64 -23.20
CA PHE A 324 8.04 -7.51 -23.57
C PHE A 324 8.54 -7.63 -25.01
N ARG A 325 9.01 -8.82 -25.43
CA ARG A 325 9.42 -9.10 -26.82
C ARG A 325 8.28 -8.84 -27.81
N ALA A 326 7.10 -9.40 -27.55
CA ALA A 326 5.92 -9.22 -28.40
C ALA A 326 5.48 -7.74 -28.50
N LYS A 327 5.54 -6.99 -27.39
CA LYS A 327 5.26 -5.55 -27.39
C LYS A 327 6.24 -4.77 -28.27
N LYS A 328 7.53 -5.11 -28.20
CA LYS A 328 8.58 -4.46 -29.00
C LYS A 328 8.40 -4.74 -30.50
N GLU A 329 8.06 -5.97 -30.87
CA GLU A 329 7.75 -6.35 -32.26
C GLU A 329 6.55 -5.55 -32.78
N ARG A 330 5.43 -5.53 -32.05
CA ARG A 330 4.24 -4.74 -32.44
C ARG A 330 4.52 -3.25 -32.61
N LEU A 331 5.43 -2.67 -31.82
CA LEU A 331 5.81 -1.26 -31.95
C LEU A 331 6.68 -1.02 -33.18
N LYS A 332 7.57 -1.95 -33.53
CA LYS A 332 8.35 -1.88 -34.77
C LYS A 332 7.43 -1.91 -35.99
N ASP A 333 6.46 -2.82 -36.02
CA ASP A 333 5.52 -2.97 -37.13
C ASP A 333 4.61 -1.75 -37.34
N LYS A 334 4.36 -0.96 -36.28
CA LYS A 334 3.62 0.31 -36.37
C LYS A 334 4.47 1.50 -36.82
N SER A 335 5.78 1.36 -36.78
CA SER A 335 6.75 2.40 -37.16
C SER A 335 7.40 2.16 -38.53
N ALA A 336 7.19 0.97 -39.10
CA ALA A 336 7.48 0.62 -40.48
C ALA A 336 6.25 0.91 -41.35
#